data_AF-A0A6M5YXW9-F1
#
_entry.id   AF-A0A6M5YXW9-F1
#
_cell.length_a   1.000
_cell.length_b   1.000
_cell.length_c   1.000
_cell.angle_alpha   90.00
_cell.angle_beta   90.00
_cell.angle_gamma   90.00
#
_symmetry.space_group_name_H-M   'P 1'
#
loop_
_entity.id
_entity.type
_entity.pdbx_description
1 polymer ?
#
loop_
_entity_poly.entity_id
_entity_poly.type
_entity_poly.pdbx_seq_one_letter_code
_entity_poly.pdbx_strand_id
1 'polypeptide(L)'
;MFALGVEFLMRRAVITRIDDREEPEWPPHPDRVFMALVAAWGEAGEDTDQRAALEWLETLAPPTLAVPLEVSKRTPFTSYVPVNDDDSPVGPKGPFGPMGSLPMGRNRQPRQFPAVVPASPEFFLRWDVDLPANLRPALERICGLATYLGHSASPVRMWVADEAPEPTLVPVEERPKTKLRVFGPGRLKYLEGRYNRAAIENYATLDNEVNLLRMQFQAAKGKTKSALKERLAAAEATRDAQSPSGPPQTLRPQPSLWQGYAPPRKEPTGDVIDGPFDAGLFVFRELPGNRRYALESCGIVAEAIRLELVRRHGPNVQDAPEWLSGHAADGGPSKQPRPAYVPLGFVGHEHADGHLLGIAVAVPREFEHTEELFRLLARHDGAPQHDIEPGVPYLSVMVRNPHLENREIGRLDLELDERPEGRRQATLKSFTWTSPARIWTTVTPVMLPQFPRRGLGAEEVIAKACVDAGYPEPVAVRVSFAPLVRGTPHSRAFHVKPRQGRPPRPLTHAKIEFPVRVRGPVLIGAGRYAGYGVCRPCQEDQS
;
A
#
# COMPACT_ATOMS: atom_id res chain seq x y z
N MET A 1 9.88 25.62 -8.60
CA MET A 1 9.86 24.74 -7.40
C MET A 1 10.03 25.59 -6.14
N PHE A 2 9.35 25.25 -5.05
CA PHE A 2 9.62 25.82 -3.72
C PHE A 2 9.36 24.78 -2.62
N ALA A 3 9.82 25.05 -1.41
CA ALA A 3 9.59 24.24 -0.24
C ALA A 3 9.25 25.06 1.01
N LEU A 4 8.51 24.47 1.93
CA LEU A 4 8.38 24.95 3.30
C LEU A 4 9.32 24.16 4.19
N GLY A 5 10.36 24.81 4.69
CA GLY A 5 11.28 24.26 5.67
C GLY A 5 10.73 24.40 7.08
N VAL A 6 10.90 23.35 7.88
CA VAL A 6 10.51 23.33 9.29
C VAL A 6 11.65 22.74 10.11
N GLU A 7 12.07 23.45 11.14
CA GLU A 7 13.08 23.00 12.09
C GLU A 7 12.50 22.93 13.50
N PHE A 8 12.59 21.76 14.14
CA PHE A 8 12.29 21.63 15.56
C PHE A 8 13.45 22.15 16.41
N LEU A 9 13.25 23.29 17.07
CA LEU A 9 14.30 23.98 17.83
C LEU A 9 14.81 23.17 19.03
N MET A 10 13.97 22.28 19.57
CA MET A 10 14.34 21.39 20.68
C MET A 10 14.87 20.03 20.20
N ARG A 11 15.07 19.84 18.89
CA ARG A 11 15.46 18.58 18.22
C ARG A 11 14.58 17.38 18.60
N ARG A 12 13.33 17.65 18.99
CA ARG A 12 12.31 16.67 19.33
C ARG A 12 10.94 17.18 18.94
N ALA A 13 10.03 16.25 18.69
CA ALA A 13 8.63 16.52 18.39
C ALA A 13 7.72 15.82 19.40
N VAL A 14 7.06 16.60 20.26
CA VAL A 14 5.93 16.19 21.09
C VAL A 14 4.66 16.36 20.28
N ILE A 15 4.35 15.35 19.46
CA ILE A 15 3.18 15.34 18.58
C ILE A 15 2.55 13.97 18.73
N THR A 16 1.26 13.91 19.07
CA THR A 16 0.54 12.64 19.22
C THR A 16 -0.25 12.32 17.97
N ARG A 17 -0.50 11.03 17.75
CA ARG A 17 -1.47 10.61 16.74
C ARG A 17 -2.89 11.02 17.17
N ILE A 18 -3.83 10.96 16.23
CA ILE A 18 -5.24 11.29 16.50
C ILE A 18 -6.05 10.08 16.93
N ASP A 19 -5.71 8.92 16.40
CA ASP A 19 -6.30 7.61 16.71
C ASP A 19 -5.77 7.02 18.02
N ASP A 20 -4.53 7.38 18.38
CA ASP A 20 -3.92 7.02 19.65
C ASP A 20 -3.13 8.20 20.24
N ARG A 21 -3.56 8.70 21.39
CA ARG A 21 -2.93 9.85 22.06
C ARG A 21 -1.70 9.48 22.88
N GLU A 22 -1.46 8.20 23.12
CA GLU A 22 -0.29 7.69 23.85
C GLU A 22 0.89 7.42 22.93
N GLU A 23 0.64 7.27 21.62
CA GLU A 23 1.68 7.09 20.61
C GLU A 23 2.08 8.42 19.94
N PRO A 24 3.40 8.63 19.69
CA PRO A 24 3.84 9.80 18.97
C PRO A 24 3.57 9.65 17.46
N GLU A 25 3.30 10.78 16.80
CA GLU A 25 3.09 10.89 15.35
C GLU A 25 4.41 11.24 14.66
N TRP A 26 4.84 10.39 13.73
CA TRP A 26 5.95 10.68 12.82
C TRP A 26 5.75 9.96 11.47
N PRO A 27 6.06 10.58 10.32
CA PRO A 27 6.48 11.98 10.14
C PRO A 27 5.36 12.99 10.47
N PRO A 28 5.65 14.28 10.70
CA PRO A 28 4.62 15.30 10.87
C PRO A 28 3.73 15.38 9.62
N HIS A 29 2.41 15.33 9.81
CA HIS A 29 1.46 15.35 8.69
C HIS A 29 1.42 16.74 8.02
N PRO A 30 1.34 16.85 6.68
CA PRO A 30 1.23 18.14 5.99
C PRO A 30 0.08 19.04 6.49
N ASP A 31 -1.08 18.46 6.79
CA ASP A 31 -2.22 19.20 7.38
C ASP A 31 -1.85 19.88 8.71
N ARG A 32 -0.92 19.31 9.48
CA ARG A 32 -0.45 19.90 10.74
C ARG A 32 0.39 21.16 10.52
N VAL A 33 1.20 21.16 9.47
CA VAL A 33 2.01 22.33 9.07
C VAL A 33 1.07 23.44 8.63
N PHE A 34 0.06 23.12 7.81
CA PHE A 34 -0.95 24.09 7.39
C PHE A 34 -1.73 24.67 8.58
N MET A 35 -2.17 23.82 9.52
CA MET A 35 -2.83 24.28 10.75
C MET A 35 -1.95 25.23 11.59
N ALA A 36 -0.64 25.01 11.64
CA ALA A 36 0.28 25.89 12.36
C ALA A 36 0.40 27.27 11.68
N LEU A 37 0.46 27.31 10.34
CA LEU A 37 0.45 28.55 9.57
C LEU A 37 -0.87 29.34 9.76
N VAL A 38 -2.01 28.64 9.73
CA VAL A 38 -3.33 29.26 9.95
C VAL A 38 -3.46 29.81 11.38
N ALA A 39 -2.97 29.08 12.39
CA ALA A 39 -2.95 29.55 13.77
C ALA A 39 -2.10 30.82 13.90
N ALA A 40 -0.90 30.83 13.31
CA ALA A 40 -0.01 31.99 13.30
C ALA A 40 -0.64 33.22 12.64
N TRP A 41 -1.31 33.03 11.48
CA TRP A 41 -2.05 34.09 10.79
C TRP A 41 -3.21 34.65 11.64
N GLY A 42 -3.99 33.77 12.29
CA GLY A 42 -5.10 34.18 13.15
C GLY A 42 -4.65 34.95 14.41
N GLU A 43 -3.54 34.53 15.02
CA GLU A 43 -2.93 35.22 16.17
C GLU A 43 -2.32 36.57 15.79
N ALA A 44 -1.82 36.71 14.55
CA ALA A 44 -1.19 37.92 14.04
C ALA A 44 -2.16 38.95 13.45
N GLY A 45 -3.47 38.72 13.52
CA GLY A 45 -4.49 39.70 13.13
C GLY A 45 -5.07 39.52 11.73
N GLU A 46 -4.95 38.34 11.13
CA GLU A 46 -5.72 37.94 9.94
C GLU A 46 -5.47 38.78 8.67
N ASP A 47 -4.21 39.15 8.41
CA ASP A 47 -3.80 39.95 7.24
C ASP A 47 -4.30 39.37 5.90
N THR A 48 -4.74 40.26 4.99
CA THR A 48 -5.40 39.87 3.73
C THR A 48 -4.45 39.27 2.71
N ASP A 49 -3.20 39.73 2.64
CA ASP A 49 -2.21 39.17 1.71
C ASP A 49 -1.77 37.79 2.20
N GLN A 50 -1.64 37.64 3.51
CA GLN A 50 -1.39 36.36 4.17
C GLN A 50 -2.54 35.36 3.95
N ARG A 51 -3.79 35.82 4.01
CA ARG A 51 -4.96 35.02 3.66
C ARG A 51 -4.87 34.51 2.21
N ALA A 52 -4.58 35.39 1.26
CA ALA A 52 -4.45 35.01 -0.15
C ALA A 52 -3.33 33.96 -0.37
N ALA A 53 -2.21 34.07 0.35
CA ALA A 53 -1.15 33.07 0.30
C ALA A 53 -1.58 31.70 0.87
N LEU A 54 -2.34 31.67 1.96
CA LEU A 54 -2.89 30.43 2.53
C LEU A 54 -3.94 29.79 1.63
N GLU A 55 -4.84 30.60 1.04
CA GLU A 55 -5.86 30.15 0.08
C GLU A 55 -5.22 29.60 -1.20
N TRP A 56 -4.13 30.19 -1.68
CA TRP A 56 -3.35 29.62 -2.78
C TRP A 56 -2.67 28.31 -2.37
N LEU A 57 -2.01 28.27 -1.21
CA LEU A 57 -1.29 27.09 -0.74
C LEU A 57 -2.22 25.86 -0.62
N GLU A 58 -3.45 26.04 -0.15
CA GLU A 58 -4.41 24.93 -0.02
C GLU A 58 -4.91 24.35 -1.36
N THR A 59 -4.67 25.02 -2.48
CA THR A 59 -5.00 24.50 -3.82
C THR A 59 -3.96 23.55 -4.39
N LEU A 60 -2.76 23.50 -3.79
CA LEU A 60 -1.68 22.68 -4.30
C LEU A 60 -1.93 21.19 -4.06
N ALA A 61 -1.37 20.35 -4.94
CA ALA A 61 -1.34 18.91 -4.73
C ALA A 61 -0.59 18.54 -3.43
N PRO A 62 -0.81 17.33 -2.88
CA PRO A 62 -0.02 16.85 -1.74
C PRO A 62 1.49 16.99 -1.98
N PRO A 63 2.24 17.58 -1.04
CA PRO A 63 3.68 17.83 -1.21
C PRO A 63 4.47 16.52 -1.23
N THR A 64 5.62 16.50 -1.90
CA THR A 64 6.67 15.52 -1.57
C THR A 64 7.35 15.94 -0.26
N LEU A 65 7.88 14.98 0.50
CA LEU A 65 8.47 15.25 1.81
C LEU A 65 9.94 14.86 1.83
N ALA A 66 10.79 15.78 2.29
CA ALA A 66 12.15 15.44 2.71
C ALA A 66 12.16 15.43 4.24
N VAL A 67 11.99 14.24 4.82
CA VAL A 67 11.87 14.03 6.27
C VAL A 67 12.74 12.86 6.72
N PRO A 68 13.45 12.95 7.86
CA PRO A 68 14.20 11.80 8.38
C PRO A 68 13.24 10.70 8.81
N LEU A 69 13.38 9.51 8.22
CA LEU A 69 12.57 8.34 8.55
C LEU A 69 13.12 7.57 9.75
N GLU A 70 14.42 7.69 10.01
CA GLU A 70 15.06 7.16 11.20
C GLU A 70 14.80 8.05 12.40
N VAL A 71 14.08 7.49 13.37
CA VAL A 71 13.70 8.19 14.59
C VAL A 71 13.82 7.31 15.82
N SER A 72 14.08 7.92 16.96
CA SER A 72 13.97 7.27 18.26
C SER A 72 12.72 7.77 19.00
N LYS A 73 12.06 6.87 19.72
CA LYS A 73 10.91 7.20 20.58
C LYS A 73 11.40 7.38 22.00
N ARG A 74 11.01 8.48 22.65
CA ARG A 74 11.28 8.67 24.07
C ARG A 74 10.38 7.75 24.90
N THR A 75 10.93 7.08 25.91
CA THR A 75 10.15 6.33 26.89
C THR A 75 9.13 7.27 27.57
N PRO A 76 7.83 6.98 27.50
CA PRO A 76 6.81 7.82 28.14
C PRO A 76 6.90 7.70 29.66
N PHE A 77 6.71 8.83 30.36
CA PHE A 77 6.59 8.87 31.81
C PHE A 77 5.30 9.59 32.19
N THR A 78 4.64 9.10 33.24
CA THR A 78 3.41 9.72 33.74
C THR A 78 3.75 11.02 34.46
N SER A 79 3.24 12.13 33.95
CA SER A 79 3.30 13.45 34.56
C SER A 79 1.95 13.78 35.19
N TYR A 80 1.96 14.47 36.34
CA TYR A 80 0.74 15.00 36.95
C TYR A 80 0.75 16.53 36.82
N VAL A 81 -0.09 17.06 35.93
CA VAL A 81 -0.19 18.51 35.70
C VAL A 81 -1.16 19.09 36.73
N PRO A 82 -0.78 20.15 37.47
CA PRO A 82 -1.70 20.85 38.36
C PRO A 82 -2.94 21.31 37.58
N VAL A 83 -4.13 21.08 38.13
CA VAL A 83 -5.36 21.73 37.68
C VAL A 83 -5.38 23.17 38.19
N ASN A 84 -5.98 24.08 37.42
CA ASN A 84 -6.25 25.44 37.89
C ASN A 84 -7.01 25.37 39.22
N ASP A 85 -6.73 26.31 40.12
CA ASP A 85 -7.44 26.41 41.39
C ASP A 85 -8.94 26.60 41.11
N ASP A 86 -9.78 25.77 41.72
CA ASP A 86 -11.19 26.08 41.82
C ASP A 86 -11.39 27.05 42.99
N ASP A 87 -12.35 27.97 42.87
CA ASP A 87 -12.75 28.85 43.98
C ASP A 87 -13.38 28.08 45.16
N SER A 88 -13.42 26.74 45.08
CA SER A 88 -13.87 25.86 46.13
C SER A 88 -12.65 25.30 46.88
N PRO A 89 -12.43 25.60 48.16
CA PRO A 89 -11.36 24.97 48.97
C PRO A 89 -11.51 23.44 49.14
N VAL A 90 -12.50 22.86 48.46
CA VAL A 90 -13.09 21.53 48.59
C VAL A 90 -13.70 21.24 47.23
N GLY A 91 -12.96 20.65 46.30
CA GLY A 91 -13.52 20.24 45.01
C GLY A 91 -14.78 19.35 45.17
N PRO A 92 -15.48 18.97 44.09
CA PRO A 92 -16.77 18.27 44.16
C PRO A 92 -16.75 16.90 44.87
N LYS A 93 -15.57 16.41 45.30
CA LYS A 93 -15.37 15.18 46.08
C LYS A 93 -14.92 15.44 47.54
N GLY A 94 -14.96 16.67 48.02
CA GLY A 94 -14.59 17.03 49.39
C GLY A 94 -13.10 17.43 49.56
N PRO A 95 -12.65 17.67 50.82
CA PRO A 95 -11.37 18.36 51.10
C PRO A 95 -10.16 17.46 50.86
N PHE A 96 -10.41 16.16 50.75
CA PHE A 96 -9.42 15.11 50.75
C PHE A 96 -9.56 14.30 49.47
N GLY A 97 -8.70 14.59 48.49
CA GLY A 97 -8.44 13.66 47.40
C GLY A 97 -7.76 12.38 47.91
N PRO A 98 -7.48 11.40 47.02
CA PRO A 98 -7.00 10.06 47.39
C PRO A 98 -5.64 9.98 48.12
N MET A 99 -4.99 11.10 48.42
CA MET A 99 -3.88 11.20 49.38
C MET A 99 -4.26 12.21 50.46
N GLY A 100 -4.88 11.74 51.53
CA GLY A 100 -5.18 12.55 52.71
C GLY A 100 -3.91 13.16 53.31
N SER A 101 -3.98 14.46 53.62
CA SER A 101 -3.27 15.20 54.69
C SER A 101 -3.12 16.70 54.39
N LEU A 102 -3.29 17.14 53.14
CA LEU A 102 -3.30 18.57 52.78
C LEU A 102 -4.65 18.95 52.16
N PRO A 103 -5.33 20.00 52.68
CA PRO A 103 -6.66 20.43 52.22
C PRO A 103 -6.51 21.26 50.94
N MET A 104 -5.92 20.67 49.90
CA MET A 104 -5.74 21.35 48.62
C MET A 104 -6.74 20.92 47.56
N GLY A 105 -7.60 19.90 47.77
CA GLY A 105 -8.68 19.55 46.83
C GLY A 105 -8.27 19.22 45.38
N ARG A 106 -6.97 19.28 45.02
CA ARG A 106 -6.48 19.22 43.65
C ARG A 106 -6.50 17.79 43.11
N ASN A 107 -7.49 17.50 42.27
CA ASN A 107 -7.59 16.23 41.56
C ASN A 107 -6.43 16.10 40.55
N ARG A 108 -5.53 15.13 40.75
CA ARG A 108 -4.39 14.91 39.84
C ARG A 108 -4.81 14.04 38.65
N GLN A 109 -4.74 14.59 37.45
CA GLN A 109 -4.98 13.83 36.21
C GLN A 109 -3.64 13.38 35.60
N PRO A 110 -3.39 12.06 35.47
CA PRO A 110 -2.18 11.57 34.82
C PRO A 110 -2.17 11.99 33.34
N ARG A 111 -1.03 12.47 32.86
CA ARG A 111 -0.80 12.83 31.46
C ARG A 111 0.52 12.25 30.97
N GLN A 112 0.56 11.91 29.69
CA GLN A 112 1.78 11.54 28.99
C GLN A 112 2.02 12.49 27.82
N PHE A 113 3.29 12.66 27.49
CA PHE A 113 3.75 13.52 26.39
C PHE A 113 4.70 12.72 25.50
N PRO A 114 4.17 11.77 24.71
CA PRO A 114 5.01 10.95 23.85
C PRO A 114 5.75 11.85 22.86
N ALA A 115 7.02 11.53 22.64
CA ALA A 115 7.92 12.37 21.86
C ALA A 115 8.79 11.53 20.94
N VAL A 116 9.03 12.07 19.74
CA VAL A 116 9.97 11.54 18.75
C VAL A 116 11.23 12.41 18.75
N VAL A 117 12.39 11.77 18.67
CA VAL A 117 13.68 12.43 18.43
C VAL A 117 14.18 11.97 17.05
N PRO A 118 14.03 12.81 16.01
CA PRO A 118 14.48 12.48 14.66
C PRO A 118 16.01 12.61 14.51
N ALA A 119 16.58 11.88 13.54
CA ALA A 119 18.01 11.97 13.23
C ALA A 119 18.46 13.40 12.85
N SER A 120 17.59 14.13 12.15
CA SER A 120 17.75 15.57 11.86
C SER A 120 16.54 16.35 12.40
N PRO A 121 16.71 17.56 12.99
CA PRO A 121 15.59 18.37 13.44
C PRO A 121 14.80 19.03 12.30
N GLU A 122 15.29 18.96 11.07
CA GLU A 122 14.73 19.62 9.90
C GLU A 122 13.93 18.67 9.01
N PHE A 123 12.83 19.17 8.44
CA PHE A 123 12.10 18.51 7.37
C PHE A 123 11.46 19.54 6.44
N PHE A 124 11.12 19.10 5.23
CA PHE A 124 10.61 19.97 4.17
C PHE A 124 9.36 19.40 3.51
N LEU A 125 8.38 20.26 3.24
CA LEU A 125 7.29 20.01 2.31
C LEU A 125 7.65 20.66 0.98
N ARG A 126 7.72 19.89 -0.10
CA ARG A 126 8.20 20.35 -1.41
C ARG A 126 7.08 20.28 -2.45
N TRP A 127 7.00 21.32 -3.28
CA TRP A 127 6.12 21.38 -4.44
C TRP A 127 6.90 21.71 -5.69
N ASP A 128 6.66 20.93 -6.75
CA ASP A 128 7.19 21.21 -8.09
C ASP A 128 6.29 22.18 -8.85
N VAL A 129 6.06 23.33 -8.22
CA VAL A 129 5.37 24.48 -8.80
C VAL A 129 6.14 25.75 -8.43
N ASP A 130 5.96 26.82 -9.19
CA ASP A 130 6.56 28.11 -8.88
C ASP A 130 5.68 28.88 -7.90
N LEU A 131 6.31 29.42 -6.85
CA LEU A 131 5.65 30.30 -5.90
C LEU A 131 5.44 31.68 -6.55
N PRO A 132 4.20 32.16 -6.73
CA PRO A 132 3.94 33.46 -7.35
C PRO A 132 4.64 34.59 -6.61
N ALA A 133 5.31 35.48 -7.35
CA ALA A 133 6.12 36.56 -6.78
C ALA A 133 5.33 37.51 -5.87
N ASN A 134 4.04 37.72 -6.17
CA ASN A 134 3.14 38.53 -5.36
C ASN A 134 2.74 37.86 -4.02
N LEU A 135 2.79 36.51 -3.93
CA LEU A 135 2.41 35.76 -2.73
C LEU A 135 3.60 35.44 -1.83
N ARG A 136 4.81 35.38 -2.37
CA ARG A 136 6.03 35.01 -1.63
C ARG A 136 6.23 35.84 -0.34
N PRO A 137 6.20 37.18 -0.37
CA PRO A 137 6.43 37.96 0.85
C PRO A 137 5.42 37.67 1.96
N ALA A 138 4.16 37.41 1.59
CA ALA A 138 3.11 37.08 2.54
C ALA A 138 3.32 35.70 3.16
N LEU A 139 3.67 34.70 2.34
CA LEU A 139 3.97 33.35 2.81
C LEU A 139 5.20 33.30 3.72
N GLU A 140 6.26 34.04 3.38
CA GLU A 140 7.46 34.19 4.22
C GLU A 140 7.14 34.80 5.59
N ARG A 141 6.29 35.84 5.63
CA ARG A 141 5.83 36.45 6.89
C ARG A 141 5.07 35.46 7.76
N ILE A 142 4.12 34.69 7.20
CA ILE A 142 3.37 33.69 7.99
C ILE A 142 4.29 32.59 8.51
N CYS A 143 5.24 32.12 7.70
CA CYS A 143 6.23 31.13 8.15
C CYS A 143 7.01 31.66 9.36
N GLY A 144 7.43 32.93 9.33
CA GLY A 144 8.13 33.57 10.46
C GLY A 144 7.27 33.75 11.72
N LEU A 145 5.94 33.70 11.61
CA LEU A 145 5.01 33.82 12.73
C LEU A 145 4.66 32.47 13.38
N ALA A 146 4.94 31.34 12.72
CA ALA A 146 4.63 30.01 13.25
C ALA A 146 5.56 29.66 14.42
N THR A 147 4.98 29.42 15.60
CA THR A 147 5.74 29.26 16.86
C THR A 147 5.99 27.80 17.26
N TYR A 148 5.05 26.89 16.99
CA TYR A 148 5.15 25.47 17.33
C TYR A 148 4.36 24.58 16.38
N LEU A 149 4.71 23.29 16.35
CA LEU A 149 3.96 22.29 15.59
C LEU A 149 3.31 21.26 16.52
N GLY A 150 1.98 21.23 16.55
CA GLY A 150 1.18 20.26 17.30
C GLY A 150 1.05 20.55 18.81
N HIS A 151 2.15 20.63 19.54
CA HIS A 151 2.17 21.00 20.96
C HIS A 151 3.20 22.12 21.18
N SER A 152 2.93 23.04 22.10
CA SER A 152 3.84 24.12 22.49
C SER A 152 5.22 23.66 23.01
N ALA A 153 5.39 22.36 23.30
CA ALA A 153 6.66 21.75 23.69
C ALA A 153 7.53 21.35 22.48
N SER A 154 7.03 21.60 21.26
CA SER A 154 7.65 21.38 19.96
C SER A 154 7.78 22.73 19.23
N PRO A 155 8.53 23.70 19.78
CA PRO A 155 8.71 24.99 19.12
C PRO A 155 9.45 24.79 17.79
N VAL A 156 9.04 25.54 16.78
CA VAL A 156 9.59 25.43 15.42
C VAL A 156 10.05 26.77 14.88
N ARG A 157 10.99 26.72 13.96
CA ARG A 157 11.22 27.77 12.97
C ARG A 157 10.70 27.28 11.63
N MET A 158 10.00 28.13 10.88
CA MET A 158 9.55 27.83 9.53
C MET A 158 10.02 28.89 8.54
N TRP A 159 10.29 28.50 7.30
CA TRP A 159 10.70 29.41 6.22
C TRP A 159 10.30 28.88 4.85
N VAL A 160 10.29 29.76 3.85
CA VAL A 160 10.19 29.40 2.44
C VAL A 160 11.61 29.16 1.91
N ALA A 161 11.83 28.03 1.25
CA ALA A 161 13.10 27.67 0.64
C ALA A 161 12.93 27.47 -0.86
N ASP A 162 13.91 27.90 -1.64
CA ASP A 162 13.94 27.66 -3.09
C ASP A 162 14.53 26.28 -3.41
N GLU A 163 15.34 25.74 -2.50
CA GLU A 163 15.95 24.42 -2.58
C GLU A 163 15.67 23.62 -1.31
N ALA A 164 15.55 22.30 -1.46
CA ALA A 164 15.35 21.38 -0.36
C ALA A 164 16.02 20.02 -0.68
N PRO A 165 16.38 19.22 0.33
CA PRO A 165 16.95 17.90 0.12
C PRO A 165 16.04 16.99 -0.72
N GLU A 166 16.62 15.94 -1.31
CA GLU A 166 15.87 14.93 -2.05
C GLU A 166 14.72 14.35 -1.22
N PRO A 167 13.54 14.11 -1.83
CA PRO A 167 12.38 13.67 -1.09
C PRO A 167 12.63 12.26 -0.56
N THR A 168 12.28 12.02 0.69
CA THR A 168 12.31 10.67 1.30
C THR A 168 10.94 10.00 1.21
N LEU A 169 9.88 10.77 0.97
CA LEU A 169 8.53 10.28 0.72
C LEU A 169 7.86 11.07 -0.41
N VAL A 170 7.21 10.37 -1.33
CA VAL A 170 6.41 10.95 -2.41
C VAL A 170 4.96 10.46 -2.33
N PRO A 171 3.97 11.29 -2.73
CA PRO A 171 2.58 10.85 -2.85
C PRO A 171 2.47 9.66 -3.81
N VAL A 172 1.77 8.61 -3.39
CA VAL A 172 1.44 7.45 -4.23
C VAL A 172 -0.02 7.06 -4.03
N GLU A 173 -0.69 6.69 -5.12
CA GLU A 173 -2.04 6.13 -5.08
C GLU A 173 -2.02 4.64 -4.70
N GLU A 174 -1.01 3.91 -5.18
CA GLU A 174 -0.91 2.47 -5.02
C GLU A 174 0.15 2.09 -3.98
N ARG A 175 -0.21 1.17 -3.06
CA ARG A 175 0.65 0.65 -1.98
C ARG A 175 1.43 1.71 -1.19
N PRO A 176 0.73 2.67 -0.57
CA PRO A 176 1.40 3.58 0.35
C PRO A 176 2.03 2.80 1.50
N LYS A 177 3.30 3.10 1.80
CA LYS A 177 3.99 2.62 3.01
C LYS A 177 3.44 3.31 4.25
N THR A 178 2.99 4.55 4.12
CA THR A 178 2.33 5.30 5.19
C THR A 178 1.21 6.17 4.63
N LYS A 179 0.19 6.45 5.45
CA LYS A 179 -0.90 7.37 5.11
C LYS A 179 -0.78 8.62 5.96
N LEU A 180 -0.69 9.78 5.31
CA LEU A 180 -0.56 11.07 5.99
C LEU A 180 -1.81 11.91 5.74
N ARG A 181 -2.14 12.75 6.72
CA ARG A 181 -3.20 13.76 6.56
C ARG A 181 -2.65 14.91 5.75
N VAL A 182 -3.40 15.30 4.74
CA VAL A 182 -3.08 16.44 3.89
C VAL A 182 -4.19 17.47 3.99
N PHE A 183 -3.89 18.69 3.57
CA PHE A 183 -4.87 19.74 3.41
C PHE A 183 -5.24 19.85 1.92
N GLY A 184 -6.31 20.59 1.63
CA GLY A 184 -6.82 20.81 0.28
C GLY A 184 -7.81 21.97 0.27
N PRO A 185 -8.44 22.27 -0.87
CA PRO A 185 -9.29 23.44 -1.04
C PRO A 185 -10.39 23.54 0.04
N GLY A 186 -10.55 24.73 0.62
CA GLY A 186 -11.51 25.04 1.68
C GLY A 186 -11.05 24.71 3.10
N ARG A 187 -9.79 24.28 3.31
CA ARG A 187 -9.27 23.93 4.64
C ARG A 187 -9.15 25.15 5.54
N LEU A 188 -8.72 26.31 5.03
CA LEU A 188 -8.66 27.56 5.80
C LEU A 188 -10.03 27.93 6.36
N LYS A 189 -11.04 28.04 5.47
CA LYS A 189 -12.42 28.37 5.83
C LYS A 189 -13.00 27.38 6.85
N TYR A 190 -12.69 26.10 6.70
CA TYR A 190 -13.06 25.08 7.67
C TYR A 190 -12.45 25.37 9.05
N LEU A 191 -11.16 25.70 9.13
CA LEU A 191 -10.47 25.98 10.39
C LEU A 191 -11.02 27.25 11.06
N GLU A 192 -11.28 28.32 10.29
CA GLU A 192 -11.95 29.54 10.77
C GLU A 192 -13.30 29.21 11.43
N GLY A 193 -14.13 28.42 10.73
CA GLY A 193 -15.44 28.00 11.24
C GLY A 193 -15.37 27.11 12.48
N ARG A 194 -14.30 26.30 12.63
CA ARG A 194 -14.08 25.49 13.85
C ARG A 194 -13.59 26.32 15.03
N TYR A 195 -12.79 27.35 14.77
CA TYR A 195 -12.32 28.26 15.82
C TYR A 195 -13.45 29.16 16.33
N ASN A 196 -14.29 29.66 15.41
CA ASN A 196 -15.53 30.40 15.69
C ASN A 196 -15.31 31.68 16.52
N ARG A 197 -14.19 32.37 16.29
CA ARG A 197 -13.72 33.53 17.06
C ARG A 197 -14.77 34.63 17.21
N ALA A 198 -15.28 35.13 16.09
CA ALA A 198 -16.18 36.28 16.08
C ALA A 198 -17.46 36.03 16.90
N ALA A 199 -18.03 34.83 16.81
CA ALA A 199 -19.20 34.47 17.60
C ALA A 199 -18.85 34.40 19.09
N ILE A 200 -17.69 33.85 19.46
CA ILE A 200 -17.23 33.73 20.85
C ILE A 200 -16.96 35.10 21.46
N GLU A 201 -16.24 35.98 20.75
CA GLU A 201 -15.93 37.34 21.23
C GLU A 201 -17.20 38.20 21.37
N ASN A 202 -18.13 38.08 20.40
CA ASN A 202 -19.43 38.76 20.48
C ASN A 202 -20.26 38.24 21.66
N TYR A 203 -20.35 36.92 21.85
CA TYR A 203 -21.06 36.34 22.99
C TYR A 203 -20.44 36.76 24.32
N ALA A 204 -19.10 36.73 24.43
CA ALA A 204 -18.41 37.16 25.65
C ALA A 204 -18.67 38.64 25.97
N THR A 205 -18.75 39.49 24.95
CA THR A 205 -19.08 40.92 25.12
C THR A 205 -20.51 41.09 25.66
N LEU A 206 -21.49 40.44 25.05
CA LEU A 206 -22.89 40.48 25.47
C LEU A 206 -23.09 39.88 26.86
N ASP A 207 -22.42 38.76 27.15
CA ASP A 207 -22.51 38.11 28.46
C ASP A 207 -21.87 38.96 29.57
N ASN A 208 -20.74 39.62 29.29
CA ASN A 208 -20.15 40.59 30.21
C ASN A 208 -21.10 41.77 30.50
N GLU A 209 -21.79 42.30 29.48
CA GLU A 209 -22.80 43.35 29.68
C GLU A 209 -23.94 42.86 30.59
N VAL A 210 -24.48 41.67 30.32
CA VAL A 210 -25.51 41.03 31.16
C VAL A 210 -25.02 40.86 32.60
N ASN A 211 -23.79 40.38 32.79
CA ASN A 211 -23.20 40.16 34.11
C ASN A 211 -23.03 41.48 34.88
N LEU A 212 -22.53 42.53 34.23
CA LEU A 212 -22.41 43.87 34.83
C LEU A 212 -23.77 44.46 35.22
N LEU A 213 -24.77 44.37 34.33
CA LEU A 213 -26.13 44.82 34.61
C LEU A 213 -26.77 44.02 35.76
N ARG A 214 -26.51 42.72 35.82
CA ARG A 214 -26.99 41.84 36.89
C ARG A 214 -26.39 42.23 38.25
N MET A 215 -25.09 42.51 38.30
CA MET A 215 -24.43 43.03 39.51
C MET A 215 -25.03 44.37 39.96
N GLN A 216 -25.21 45.31 39.03
CA GLN A 216 -25.83 46.61 39.31
C GLN A 216 -27.28 46.46 39.81
N PHE A 217 -28.06 45.58 39.18
CA PHE A 217 -29.44 45.28 39.56
C PHE A 217 -29.55 44.72 40.98
N GLN A 218 -28.62 43.85 41.37
CA GLN A 218 -28.57 43.29 42.74
C GLN A 218 -28.26 44.37 43.80
N ALA A 219 -27.39 45.34 43.47
CA ALA A 219 -27.02 46.43 44.38
C ALA A 219 -28.08 47.56 44.46
N ALA A 220 -28.96 47.70 43.46
CA ALA A 220 -29.92 48.80 43.37
C ALA A 220 -31.18 48.62 44.24
N LYS A 221 -31.82 49.74 44.61
CA LYS A 221 -33.10 49.80 45.34
C LYS A 221 -34.08 50.79 44.67
N GLY A 222 -35.37 50.66 44.95
CA GLY A 222 -36.41 51.61 44.50
C GLY A 222 -36.55 51.72 42.97
N LYS A 223 -36.85 52.93 42.46
CA LYS A 223 -37.08 53.19 41.02
C LYS A 223 -35.89 52.79 40.13
N THR A 224 -34.65 52.98 40.61
CA THR A 224 -33.42 52.59 39.89
C THR A 224 -33.36 51.09 39.63
N LYS A 225 -33.84 50.27 40.57
CA LYS A 225 -33.92 48.81 40.41
C LYS A 225 -34.89 48.40 39.31
N SER A 226 -36.02 49.10 39.17
CA SER A 226 -37.00 48.84 38.10
C SER A 226 -36.41 49.12 36.72
N ALA A 227 -35.72 50.26 36.55
CA ALA A 227 -35.08 50.61 35.27
C ALA A 227 -33.95 49.62 34.91
N LEU A 228 -33.15 49.18 35.89
CA LEU A 228 -32.11 48.16 35.66
C LEU A 228 -32.70 46.78 35.33
N LYS A 229 -33.89 46.44 35.86
CA LYS A 229 -34.60 45.20 35.52
C LYS A 229 -34.96 45.16 34.04
N GLU A 230 -35.49 46.25 33.51
CA GLU A 230 -35.85 46.36 32.08
C GLU A 230 -34.61 46.28 31.19
N ARG A 231 -33.52 46.99 31.56
CA ARG A 231 -32.25 46.93 30.82
C ARG A 231 -31.61 45.55 30.84
N LEU A 232 -31.63 44.87 32.00
CA LEU A 232 -31.13 43.51 32.13
C LEU A 232 -31.93 42.54 31.24
N ALA A 233 -33.27 42.62 31.28
CA ALA A 233 -34.13 41.77 30.46
C ALA A 233 -33.90 42.01 28.95
N ALA A 234 -33.70 43.27 28.54
CA ALA A 234 -33.36 43.60 27.16
C ALA A 234 -32.01 43.02 26.73
N ALA A 235 -30.96 43.17 27.56
CA ALA A 235 -29.63 42.62 27.28
C ALA A 235 -29.63 41.09 27.22
N GLU A 236 -30.35 40.42 28.13
CA GLU A 236 -30.53 38.96 28.11
C GLU A 236 -31.24 38.52 26.83
N ALA A 237 -32.32 39.21 26.42
CA ALA A 237 -33.02 38.92 25.18
C ALA A 237 -32.13 39.11 23.94
N THR A 238 -31.30 40.15 23.88
CA THR A 238 -30.33 40.36 22.78
C THR A 238 -29.30 39.24 22.71
N ARG A 239 -28.70 38.87 23.85
CA ARG A 239 -27.73 37.76 23.91
C ARG A 239 -28.35 36.43 23.45
N ASP A 240 -29.52 36.09 23.99
CA ASP A 240 -30.16 34.81 23.73
C ASP A 240 -30.69 34.73 22.29
N ALA A 241 -31.15 35.85 21.71
CA ALA A 241 -31.53 35.92 20.30
C ALA A 241 -30.34 35.70 19.35
N GLN A 242 -29.14 36.17 19.70
CA GLN A 242 -27.93 35.99 18.90
C GLN A 242 -27.23 34.63 19.15
N SER A 243 -27.63 33.90 20.19
CA SER A 243 -27.06 32.60 20.55
C SER A 243 -28.14 31.65 21.09
N PRO A 244 -29.13 31.27 20.26
CA PRO A 244 -30.31 30.52 20.70
C PRO A 244 -29.99 29.10 21.17
N SER A 245 -28.86 28.55 20.74
CA SER A 245 -28.37 27.22 21.15
C SER A 245 -27.42 27.27 22.35
N GLY A 246 -27.32 28.42 23.02
CA GLY A 246 -26.39 28.67 24.11
C GLY A 246 -25.03 29.22 23.64
N PRO A 247 -24.02 29.25 24.53
CA PRO A 247 -22.71 29.82 24.21
C PRO A 247 -22.07 29.17 22.98
N PRO A 248 -21.57 29.95 22.02
CA PRO A 248 -20.83 29.41 20.88
C PRO A 248 -19.57 28.69 21.36
N GLN A 249 -19.18 27.62 20.65
CA GLN A 249 -18.06 26.77 21.04
C GLN A 249 -16.98 26.73 19.96
N THR A 250 -15.72 26.69 20.41
CA THR A 250 -14.59 26.26 19.58
C THR A 250 -14.57 24.74 19.51
N LEU A 251 -14.41 24.19 18.32
CA LEU A 251 -14.38 22.74 18.08
C LEU A 251 -13.02 22.31 17.57
N ARG A 252 -12.53 21.15 18.03
CA ARG A 252 -11.25 20.61 17.52
C ARG A 252 -11.36 20.29 16.02
N PRO A 253 -10.39 20.68 15.18
CA PRO A 253 -10.38 20.31 13.77
C PRO A 253 -10.40 18.79 13.58
N GLN A 254 -11.18 18.32 12.60
CA GLN A 254 -11.19 16.93 12.19
C GLN A 254 -10.38 16.74 10.89
N PRO A 255 -9.69 15.60 10.70
CA PRO A 255 -9.07 15.25 9.43
C PRO A 255 -10.12 15.02 8.35
N SER A 256 -9.93 15.57 7.15
CA SER A 256 -10.82 15.34 6.00
C SER A 256 -10.12 14.64 4.83
N LEU A 257 -8.83 14.89 4.61
CA LEU A 257 -8.08 14.35 3.48
C LEU A 257 -6.88 13.50 3.91
N TRP A 258 -6.68 12.40 3.20
CA TRP A 258 -5.61 11.45 3.40
C TRP A 258 -4.93 11.15 2.08
N GLN A 259 -3.60 11.14 2.10
CA GLN A 259 -2.78 10.78 0.95
C GLN A 259 -1.83 9.65 1.34
N GLY A 260 -1.69 8.69 0.43
CA GLY A 260 -0.71 7.63 0.54
C GLY A 260 0.69 8.12 0.18
N TYR A 261 1.71 7.67 0.93
CA TYR A 261 3.12 8.02 0.69
C TYR A 261 4.01 6.79 0.71
N ALA A 262 5.05 6.80 -0.12
CA ALA A 262 6.12 5.80 -0.14
C ALA A 262 7.47 6.46 -0.50
N PRO A 263 8.61 5.81 -0.24
CA PRO A 263 9.89 6.30 -0.73
C PRO A 263 9.88 6.51 -2.25
N PRO A 264 10.61 7.50 -2.79
CA PRO A 264 10.74 7.68 -4.23
C PRO A 264 11.24 6.39 -4.88
N ARG A 265 10.67 6.07 -6.05
CA ARG A 265 11.17 4.95 -6.84
C ARG A 265 12.56 5.31 -7.35
N LYS A 266 13.54 4.46 -7.07
CA LYS A 266 14.86 4.58 -7.71
C LYS A 266 14.67 4.43 -9.22
N GLU A 267 15.34 5.25 -10.01
CA GLU A 267 15.39 5.04 -11.45
C GLU A 267 15.93 3.63 -11.73
N PRO A 268 15.35 2.91 -12.71
CA PRO A 268 15.82 1.59 -13.05
C PRO A 268 17.27 1.67 -13.48
N THR A 269 18.14 0.91 -12.82
CA THR A 269 19.45 0.66 -13.40
C THR A 269 19.20 -0.12 -14.70
N GLY A 270 19.89 0.23 -15.79
CA GLY A 270 19.72 -0.45 -17.08
C GLY A 270 20.08 -1.95 -17.05
N ASP A 271 20.48 -2.46 -15.88
CA ASP A 271 20.88 -3.82 -15.63
C ASP A 271 19.73 -4.80 -15.85
N VAL A 272 20.05 -5.87 -16.56
CA VAL A 272 19.20 -7.05 -16.69
C VAL A 272 19.80 -8.14 -15.82
N ILE A 273 18.99 -8.68 -14.92
CA ILE A 273 19.35 -9.88 -14.19
C ILE A 273 18.61 -11.08 -14.77
N ASP A 274 19.25 -12.23 -14.69
CA ASP A 274 18.67 -13.49 -15.13
C ASP A 274 17.87 -14.16 -14.01
N GLY A 275 16.68 -14.65 -14.34
CA GLY A 275 15.89 -15.49 -13.44
C GLY A 275 16.49 -16.89 -13.23
N PRO A 276 15.90 -17.70 -12.34
CA PRO A 276 16.38 -19.04 -11.97
C PRO A 276 16.23 -20.08 -13.11
N PHE A 277 15.42 -19.78 -14.13
CA PHE A 277 15.20 -20.63 -15.30
C PHE A 277 15.99 -20.09 -16.51
N ASP A 278 16.38 -21.00 -17.40
CA ASP A 278 16.96 -20.65 -18.69
C ASP A 278 15.92 -19.95 -19.58
N ALA A 279 16.37 -19.01 -20.40
CA ALA A 279 15.52 -18.30 -21.36
C ALA A 279 15.18 -19.16 -22.60
N GLY A 280 16.00 -20.18 -22.88
CA GLY A 280 15.81 -21.20 -23.91
C GLY A 280 14.80 -22.24 -23.47
N LEU A 281 13.51 -21.95 -23.69
CA LEU A 281 12.43 -22.89 -23.38
C LEU A 281 12.36 -24.00 -24.43
N PHE A 282 12.12 -25.25 -24.02
CA PHE A 282 11.67 -26.30 -24.95
C PHE A 282 10.19 -26.09 -25.25
N VAL A 283 9.88 -25.44 -26.38
CA VAL A 283 8.51 -25.11 -26.77
C VAL A 283 7.91 -26.24 -27.59
N PHE A 284 6.84 -26.85 -27.08
CA PHE A 284 6.04 -27.82 -27.80
C PHE A 284 4.74 -27.18 -28.27
N ARG A 285 4.40 -27.32 -29.55
CA ARG A 285 3.12 -26.86 -30.10
C ARG A 285 2.08 -27.97 -30.04
N GLU A 286 0.82 -27.58 -29.81
CA GLU A 286 -0.31 -28.51 -29.91
C GLU A 286 -0.59 -28.90 -31.36
N LEU A 287 -0.82 -30.20 -31.59
CA LEU A 287 -1.23 -30.74 -32.88
C LEU A 287 -2.76 -30.80 -33.00
N PRO A 288 -3.31 -30.56 -34.20
CA PRO A 288 -4.76 -30.60 -34.42
C PRO A 288 -5.32 -32.03 -34.28
N GLY A 289 -6.65 -32.14 -34.15
CA GLY A 289 -7.35 -33.44 -34.14
C GLY A 289 -7.75 -33.95 -32.76
N ASN A 290 -7.30 -33.29 -31.69
CA ASN A 290 -7.67 -33.60 -30.30
C ASN A 290 -8.58 -32.54 -29.67
N ARG A 291 -9.05 -32.84 -28.47
CA ARG A 291 -9.76 -31.87 -27.61
C ARG A 291 -8.81 -30.71 -27.28
N ARG A 292 -9.27 -29.48 -27.52
CA ARG A 292 -8.55 -28.28 -27.09
C ARG A 292 -8.64 -28.08 -25.58
N TYR A 293 -7.51 -27.78 -24.96
CA TYR A 293 -7.43 -27.38 -23.55
C TYR A 293 -7.26 -25.86 -23.44
N ALA A 294 -7.57 -25.32 -22.27
CA ALA A 294 -7.42 -23.90 -21.96
C ALA A 294 -6.67 -23.71 -20.63
N LEU A 295 -6.31 -22.47 -20.32
CA LEU A 295 -5.51 -22.12 -19.14
C LEU A 295 -6.08 -22.66 -17.82
N GLU A 296 -7.39 -22.78 -17.67
CA GLU A 296 -8.06 -23.33 -16.48
C GLU A 296 -7.62 -24.77 -16.15
N SER A 297 -7.17 -25.51 -17.17
CA SER A 297 -6.69 -26.88 -17.08
C SER A 297 -5.18 -27.00 -16.88
N CYS A 298 -4.45 -25.89 -16.68
CA CYS A 298 -2.99 -25.88 -16.65
C CYS A 298 -2.38 -26.90 -15.68
N GLY A 299 -2.92 -27.03 -14.47
CA GLY A 299 -2.44 -28.00 -13.48
C GLY A 299 -2.73 -29.45 -13.85
N ILE A 300 -3.84 -29.69 -14.54
CA ILE A 300 -4.21 -31.04 -15.01
C ILE A 300 -3.28 -31.46 -16.16
N VAL A 301 -3.03 -30.55 -17.10
CA VAL A 301 -2.13 -30.78 -18.24
C VAL A 301 -0.68 -30.98 -17.77
N ALA A 302 -0.19 -30.09 -16.89
CA ALA A 302 1.17 -30.20 -16.34
C ALA A 302 1.39 -31.52 -15.59
N GLU A 303 0.41 -31.96 -14.79
CA GLU A 303 0.49 -33.24 -14.10
C GLU A 303 0.46 -34.43 -15.06
N ALA A 304 -0.36 -34.37 -16.12
CA ALA A 304 -0.41 -35.43 -17.12
C ALA A 304 0.93 -35.59 -17.86
N ILE A 305 1.59 -34.47 -18.22
CA ILE A 305 2.94 -34.48 -18.80
C ILE A 305 3.94 -35.09 -17.81
N ARG A 306 3.94 -34.64 -16.56
CA ARG A 306 4.84 -35.16 -15.53
C ARG A 306 4.69 -36.67 -15.34
N LEU A 307 3.45 -37.16 -15.27
CA LEU A 307 3.16 -38.60 -15.12
C LEU A 307 3.59 -39.40 -16.35
N GLU A 308 3.45 -38.85 -17.55
CA GLU A 308 3.95 -39.49 -18.76
C GLU A 308 5.48 -39.58 -18.76
N LEU A 309 6.19 -38.53 -18.33
CA LEU A 309 7.65 -38.57 -18.20
C LEU A 309 8.11 -39.56 -17.13
N VAL A 310 7.40 -39.67 -15.99
CA VAL A 310 7.64 -40.70 -14.98
C VAL A 310 7.49 -42.10 -15.58
N ARG A 311 6.41 -42.33 -16.35
CA ARG A 311 6.17 -43.62 -17.02
C ARG A 311 7.27 -43.96 -18.03
N ARG A 312 7.77 -42.96 -18.77
CA ARG A 312 8.87 -43.10 -19.74
C ARG A 312 10.22 -43.32 -19.07
N HIS A 313 10.41 -42.86 -17.83
CA HIS A 313 11.62 -43.09 -17.06
C HIS A 313 11.73 -44.57 -16.63
N GLY A 314 10.66 -45.14 -16.07
CA GLY A 314 10.67 -46.55 -15.69
C GLY A 314 9.32 -47.09 -15.19
N PRO A 315 9.21 -48.42 -15.03
CA PRO A 315 7.95 -49.09 -14.64
C PRO A 315 7.57 -48.84 -13.17
N ASN A 316 8.53 -48.54 -12.30
CA ASN A 316 8.29 -48.28 -10.88
C ASN A 316 8.34 -46.77 -10.59
N VAL A 317 7.18 -46.19 -10.27
CA VAL A 317 7.02 -44.77 -9.98
C VAL A 317 7.85 -44.32 -8.76
N GLN A 318 8.13 -45.22 -7.82
CA GLN A 318 8.95 -44.90 -6.63
C GLN A 318 10.43 -44.70 -6.95
N ASP A 319 10.90 -45.18 -8.11
CA ASP A 319 12.29 -45.03 -8.56
C ASP A 319 12.49 -43.74 -9.37
N ALA A 320 11.44 -42.93 -9.57
CA ALA A 320 11.54 -41.68 -10.30
C ALA A 320 12.40 -40.67 -9.52
N PRO A 321 13.37 -40.00 -10.16
CA PRO A 321 14.26 -39.06 -9.49
C PRO A 321 13.48 -37.86 -8.90
N GLU A 322 14.01 -37.24 -7.85
CA GLU A 322 13.37 -36.14 -7.11
C GLU A 322 12.94 -34.98 -8.03
N TRP A 323 13.75 -34.64 -9.04
CA TRP A 323 13.43 -33.57 -9.99
C TRP A 323 12.20 -33.89 -10.87
N LEU A 324 11.87 -35.17 -11.05
CA LEU A 324 10.73 -35.65 -11.85
C LEU A 324 9.51 -35.99 -10.98
N SER A 325 9.74 -36.64 -9.84
CA SER A 325 8.70 -37.00 -8.88
C SER A 325 8.16 -35.78 -8.11
N GLY A 326 9.01 -34.77 -7.90
CA GLY A 326 8.73 -33.60 -7.08
C GLY A 326 8.74 -33.86 -5.57
N HIS A 327 9.20 -35.04 -5.14
CA HIS A 327 9.25 -35.48 -3.75
C HIS A 327 10.68 -35.79 -3.32
N ALA A 328 11.06 -35.33 -2.12
CA ALA A 328 12.32 -35.70 -1.50
C ALA A 328 12.29 -37.14 -0.97
N ALA A 329 13.45 -37.68 -0.57
CA ALA A 329 13.58 -39.05 -0.08
C ALA A 329 12.71 -39.37 1.14
N ASP A 330 12.32 -38.36 1.93
CA ASP A 330 11.40 -38.48 3.07
C ASP A 330 9.91 -38.49 2.68
N GLY A 331 9.60 -38.43 1.37
CA GLY A 331 8.25 -38.30 0.83
C GLY A 331 7.67 -36.89 0.93
N GLY A 332 8.42 -35.92 1.47
CA GLY A 332 8.05 -34.52 1.55
C GLY A 332 8.15 -33.80 0.19
N PRO A 333 7.59 -32.59 0.06
CA PRO A 333 7.75 -31.79 -1.15
C PRO A 333 9.22 -31.42 -1.39
N SER A 334 9.73 -31.69 -2.59
CA SER A 334 11.09 -31.35 -2.98
C SER A 334 11.34 -29.84 -2.92
N LYS A 335 12.49 -29.47 -2.34
CA LYS A 335 13.01 -28.10 -2.30
C LYS A 335 13.93 -27.76 -3.48
N GLN A 336 14.36 -28.77 -4.24
CA GLN A 336 15.29 -28.57 -5.35
C GLN A 336 14.59 -27.87 -6.54
N PRO A 337 15.31 -26.98 -7.26
CA PRO A 337 14.89 -26.51 -8.56
C PRO A 337 14.66 -27.69 -9.53
N ARG A 338 13.61 -27.60 -10.34
CA ARG A 338 13.25 -28.66 -11.29
C ARG A 338 12.51 -28.08 -12.51
N PRO A 339 12.40 -28.84 -13.61
CA PRO A 339 11.68 -28.39 -14.79
C PRO A 339 10.23 -27.97 -14.46
N ALA A 340 9.79 -26.88 -15.08
CA ALA A 340 8.44 -26.37 -14.94
C ALA A 340 7.68 -26.45 -16.26
N TYR A 341 6.41 -26.87 -16.21
CA TYR A 341 5.53 -26.93 -17.37
C TYR A 341 4.75 -25.63 -17.48
N VAL A 342 4.96 -24.90 -18.57
CA VAL A 342 4.43 -23.55 -18.81
C VAL A 342 3.31 -23.63 -19.85
N PRO A 343 2.04 -23.38 -19.47
CA PRO A 343 0.95 -23.33 -20.44
C PRO A 343 1.06 -22.10 -21.35
N LEU A 344 1.17 -22.34 -22.66
CA LEU A 344 1.27 -21.29 -23.66
C LEU A 344 -0.13 -20.98 -24.19
N GLY A 345 -0.90 -20.23 -23.39
CA GLY A 345 -2.25 -19.81 -23.74
C GLY A 345 -2.26 -18.65 -24.75
N PHE A 346 -3.29 -18.59 -25.59
CA PHE A 346 -3.55 -17.45 -26.45
C PHE A 346 -4.04 -16.26 -25.59
N VAL A 347 -3.11 -15.36 -25.23
CA VAL A 347 -3.30 -14.24 -24.28
C VAL A 347 -2.67 -12.95 -24.80
N GLY A 348 -3.18 -11.81 -24.34
CA GLY A 348 -2.58 -10.49 -24.63
C GLY A 348 -2.87 -9.94 -26.02
N HIS A 349 -3.88 -10.47 -26.72
CA HIS A 349 -4.37 -10.02 -28.03
C HIS A 349 -5.87 -9.69 -27.96
N GLU A 350 -6.40 -8.90 -28.89
CA GLU A 350 -7.80 -8.43 -28.89
C GLU A 350 -8.84 -9.55 -28.76
N HIS A 351 -8.61 -10.67 -29.46
CA HIS A 351 -9.49 -11.85 -29.48
C HIS A 351 -8.93 -13.02 -28.66
N ALA A 352 -8.02 -12.76 -27.73
CA ALA A 352 -7.48 -13.78 -26.86
C ALA A 352 -8.55 -14.36 -25.92
N ASP A 353 -8.60 -15.69 -25.83
CA ASP A 353 -9.60 -16.47 -25.09
C ASP A 353 -8.97 -17.51 -24.13
N GLY A 354 -7.64 -17.65 -24.12
CA GLY A 354 -6.92 -18.53 -23.20
C GLY A 354 -6.87 -19.99 -23.61
N HIS A 355 -7.27 -20.38 -24.83
CA HIS A 355 -6.98 -21.74 -25.31
C HIS A 355 -5.47 -21.97 -25.41
N LEU A 356 -5.03 -23.19 -25.14
CA LEU A 356 -3.62 -23.55 -25.25
C LEU A 356 -3.23 -23.65 -26.73
N LEU A 357 -2.09 -23.08 -27.08
CA LEU A 357 -1.43 -23.26 -28.38
C LEU A 357 -0.28 -24.27 -28.27
N GLY A 358 0.15 -24.56 -27.04
CA GLY A 358 1.26 -25.42 -26.74
C GLY A 358 1.64 -25.39 -25.25
N ILE A 359 2.75 -26.06 -24.95
CA ILE A 359 3.37 -26.11 -23.63
C ILE A 359 4.86 -25.83 -23.81
N ALA A 360 5.45 -25.02 -22.94
CA ALA A 360 6.89 -24.96 -22.82
C ALA A 360 7.38 -25.72 -21.59
N VAL A 361 8.58 -26.29 -21.68
CA VAL A 361 9.32 -26.80 -20.52
C VAL A 361 10.42 -25.80 -20.19
N ALA A 362 10.30 -25.13 -19.04
CA ALA A 362 11.31 -24.23 -18.51
C ALA A 362 12.29 -25.00 -17.63
N VAL A 363 13.57 -24.97 -17.98
CA VAL A 363 14.63 -25.72 -17.29
C VAL A 363 15.38 -24.79 -16.33
N PRO A 364 15.64 -25.17 -15.07
CA PRO A 364 16.50 -24.39 -14.19
C PRO A 364 17.90 -24.22 -14.80
N ARG A 365 18.56 -23.08 -14.55
CA ARG A 365 19.90 -22.82 -15.12
C ARG A 365 20.96 -23.81 -14.65
N GLU A 366 20.92 -24.16 -13.37
CA GLU A 366 21.82 -25.13 -12.76
C GLU A 366 21.12 -26.50 -12.71
N PHE A 367 20.75 -27.04 -13.89
CA PHE A 367 20.07 -28.33 -14.01
C PHE A 367 20.95 -29.40 -14.67
N GLU A 368 21.42 -30.36 -13.86
CA GLU A 368 22.37 -31.39 -14.28
C GLU A 368 21.75 -32.47 -15.21
N HIS A 369 20.42 -32.60 -15.23
CA HIS A 369 19.73 -33.69 -15.94
C HIS A 369 19.08 -33.26 -17.27
N THR A 370 19.58 -32.20 -17.91
CA THR A 370 19.00 -31.66 -19.16
C THR A 370 18.96 -32.70 -20.28
N GLU A 371 20.04 -33.47 -20.48
CA GLU A 371 20.11 -34.54 -21.49
C GLU A 371 19.10 -35.67 -21.24
N GLU A 372 18.94 -36.05 -19.98
CA GLU A 372 17.97 -37.08 -19.59
C GLU A 372 16.53 -36.59 -19.78
N LEU A 373 16.23 -35.35 -19.38
CA LEU A 373 14.94 -34.72 -19.63
C LEU A 373 14.62 -34.71 -21.13
N PHE A 374 15.56 -34.28 -21.97
CA PHE A 374 15.37 -34.24 -23.41
C PHE A 374 15.12 -35.65 -23.98
N ARG A 375 15.87 -36.66 -23.52
CA ARG A 375 15.64 -38.07 -23.88
C ARG A 375 14.23 -38.54 -23.52
N LEU A 376 13.73 -38.21 -22.33
CA LEU A 376 12.37 -38.57 -21.91
C LEU A 376 11.29 -37.85 -22.72
N LEU A 377 11.53 -36.59 -23.09
CA LEU A 377 10.62 -35.82 -23.96
C LEU A 377 10.55 -36.41 -25.38
N ALA A 378 11.68 -36.89 -25.91
CA ALA A 378 11.77 -37.47 -27.26
C ALA A 378 11.30 -38.94 -27.35
N ARG A 379 11.44 -39.72 -26.27
CA ARG A 379 11.07 -41.15 -26.23
C ARG A 379 9.57 -41.33 -26.38
N HIS A 380 9.09 -42.06 -27.37
CA HIS A 380 7.67 -42.38 -27.53
C HIS A 380 7.45 -43.87 -27.81
N ASP A 381 6.32 -44.41 -27.36
CA ASP A 381 5.96 -45.81 -27.57
C ASP A 381 5.10 -45.94 -28.84
N GLY A 382 5.63 -46.59 -29.87
CA GLY A 382 4.92 -46.81 -31.15
C GLY A 382 5.11 -45.68 -32.16
N ALA A 383 4.47 -45.78 -33.33
CA ALA A 383 4.51 -44.73 -34.34
C ALA A 383 3.61 -43.54 -33.94
N PRO A 384 4.04 -42.28 -34.18
CA PRO A 384 3.18 -41.12 -33.99
C PRO A 384 1.89 -41.23 -34.84
N GLN A 385 0.77 -40.74 -34.31
CA GLN A 385 -0.49 -40.67 -35.07
C GLN A 385 -0.46 -39.57 -36.14
N HIS A 386 0.45 -38.60 -35.98
CA HIS A 386 0.67 -37.49 -36.89
C HIS A 386 1.94 -37.75 -37.71
N ASP A 387 2.04 -37.12 -38.88
CA ASP A 387 3.26 -37.14 -39.68
C ASP A 387 4.30 -36.22 -39.03
N ILE A 388 5.18 -36.79 -38.21
CA ILE A 388 6.23 -36.08 -37.47
C ILE A 388 7.56 -36.30 -38.18
N GLU A 389 8.28 -35.21 -38.44
CA GLU A 389 9.62 -35.26 -39.03
C GLU A 389 10.57 -36.14 -38.18
N PRO A 390 11.34 -37.06 -38.79
CA PRO A 390 12.24 -37.93 -38.05
C PRO A 390 13.23 -37.15 -37.17
N GLY A 391 13.27 -37.49 -35.88
CA GLY A 391 14.16 -36.85 -34.90
C GLY A 391 13.52 -35.69 -34.13
N VAL A 392 12.35 -35.19 -34.54
CA VAL A 392 11.61 -34.17 -33.78
C VAL A 392 10.95 -34.82 -32.56
N PRO A 393 11.20 -34.34 -31.33
CA PRO A 393 10.56 -34.86 -30.13
C PRO A 393 9.03 -34.75 -30.20
N TYR A 394 8.36 -35.87 -29.90
CA TYR A 394 6.90 -35.99 -29.89
C TYR A 394 6.38 -36.55 -28.56
N LEU A 395 5.37 -35.88 -28.00
CA LEU A 395 4.77 -36.19 -26.72
C LEU A 395 3.26 -36.33 -26.88
N SER A 396 2.74 -37.54 -26.63
CA SER A 396 1.30 -37.82 -26.67
C SER A 396 0.83 -38.25 -25.28
N VAL A 397 0.01 -37.42 -24.66
CA VAL A 397 -0.34 -37.53 -23.24
C VAL A 397 -1.83 -37.75 -23.07
N MET A 398 -2.21 -38.78 -22.31
CA MET A 398 -3.60 -38.98 -21.89
C MET A 398 -3.93 -38.09 -20.70
N VAL A 399 -4.91 -37.21 -20.86
CA VAL A 399 -5.31 -36.26 -19.81
C VAL A 399 -6.50 -36.82 -19.03
N ARG A 400 -6.34 -36.90 -17.71
CA ARG A 400 -7.37 -37.38 -16.77
C ARG A 400 -7.78 -36.27 -15.82
N ASN A 401 -9.08 -36.13 -15.56
CA ASN A 401 -9.56 -35.09 -14.65
C ASN A 401 -9.73 -35.64 -13.23
N PRO A 402 -8.94 -35.19 -12.24
CA PRO A 402 -9.05 -35.68 -10.86
C PRO A 402 -10.37 -35.30 -10.18
N HIS A 403 -11.12 -34.33 -10.72
CA HIS A 403 -12.44 -33.93 -10.21
C HIS A 403 -13.58 -34.80 -10.76
N LEU A 404 -13.29 -35.66 -11.75
CA LEU A 404 -14.24 -36.57 -12.38
C LEU A 404 -13.77 -38.02 -12.16
N GLU A 405 -13.41 -38.37 -10.92
CA GLU A 405 -12.94 -39.71 -10.56
C GLU A 405 -11.76 -40.21 -11.41
N ASN A 406 -10.87 -39.29 -11.83
CA ASN A 406 -9.76 -39.55 -12.76
C ASN A 406 -10.18 -40.10 -14.13
N ARG A 407 -11.41 -39.81 -14.58
CA ARG A 407 -11.87 -40.16 -15.94
C ARG A 407 -10.98 -39.53 -17.01
N GLU A 408 -10.74 -40.29 -18.07
CA GLU A 408 -10.08 -39.81 -19.28
C GLU A 408 -10.95 -38.77 -19.99
N ILE A 409 -10.39 -37.59 -20.23
CA ILE A 409 -11.12 -36.45 -20.81
C ILE A 409 -10.63 -36.05 -22.20
N GLY A 410 -9.49 -36.60 -22.64
CA GLY A 410 -8.92 -36.41 -23.96
C GLY A 410 -7.42 -36.71 -24.00
N ARG A 411 -6.85 -36.66 -25.20
CA ARG A 411 -5.40 -36.70 -25.42
C ARG A 411 -4.89 -35.31 -25.77
N LEU A 412 -3.61 -35.09 -25.47
CA LEU A 412 -2.86 -33.91 -25.89
C LEU A 412 -1.62 -34.39 -26.65
N ASP A 413 -1.56 -34.06 -27.94
CA ASP A 413 -0.44 -34.39 -28.82
C ASP A 413 0.39 -33.13 -29.06
N LEU A 414 1.69 -33.25 -28.81
CA LEU A 414 2.64 -32.17 -28.75
C LEU A 414 3.88 -32.54 -29.57
N GLU A 415 4.34 -31.65 -30.42
CA GLU A 415 5.66 -31.76 -31.06
C GLU A 415 6.53 -30.59 -30.66
N LEU A 416 7.84 -30.80 -30.57
CA LEU A 416 8.80 -29.70 -30.41
C LEU A 416 8.67 -28.75 -31.61
N ASP A 417 8.42 -27.47 -31.35
CA ASP A 417 8.27 -26.48 -32.41
C ASP A 417 9.66 -26.08 -32.93
N GLU A 418 10.13 -26.75 -33.98
CA GLU A 418 11.40 -26.46 -34.65
C GLU A 418 11.24 -25.51 -35.86
N ARG A 419 10.00 -25.07 -36.14
CA ARG A 419 9.73 -24.18 -37.28
C ARG A 419 10.54 -22.87 -37.14
N PRO A 420 10.93 -22.20 -38.24
CA PRO A 420 11.59 -20.90 -38.16
C PRO A 420 10.75 -19.88 -37.37
N GLU A 421 11.39 -19.02 -36.58
CA GLU A 421 10.69 -18.05 -35.70
C GLU A 421 9.64 -17.19 -36.43
N GLY A 422 9.91 -16.81 -37.68
CA GLY A 422 8.99 -16.04 -38.52
C GLY A 422 7.67 -16.76 -38.83
N ARG A 423 7.62 -18.09 -38.69
CA ARG A 423 6.43 -18.94 -38.88
C ARG A 423 5.73 -19.34 -37.59
N ARG A 424 6.33 -19.06 -36.42
CA ARG A 424 5.71 -19.35 -35.13
C ARG A 424 4.73 -18.26 -34.74
N GLN A 425 3.61 -18.66 -34.14
CA GLN A 425 2.70 -17.74 -33.46
C GLN A 425 3.43 -17.08 -32.28
N ALA A 426 3.10 -15.84 -31.94
CA ALA A 426 3.78 -15.08 -30.89
C ALA A 426 3.84 -15.87 -29.56
N THR A 427 2.73 -16.45 -29.12
CA THR A 427 2.65 -17.29 -27.91
C THR A 427 3.63 -18.47 -27.88
N LEU A 428 4.05 -18.99 -29.03
CA LEU A 428 5.00 -20.11 -29.17
C LEU A 428 6.45 -19.65 -29.29
N LYS A 429 6.73 -18.36 -29.15
CA LYS A 429 8.10 -17.81 -29.15
C LYS A 429 8.58 -17.66 -27.72
N SER A 430 9.74 -18.21 -27.38
CA SER A 430 10.29 -18.17 -26.02
C SER A 430 10.38 -16.74 -25.49
N PHE A 431 10.83 -15.78 -26.31
CA PHE A 431 10.95 -14.38 -25.91
C PHE A 431 9.63 -13.72 -25.49
N THR A 432 8.47 -14.24 -25.91
CA THR A 432 7.17 -13.75 -25.40
C THR A 432 7.01 -13.97 -23.89
N TRP A 433 7.74 -14.93 -23.34
CA TRP A 433 7.71 -15.32 -21.92
C TRP A 433 9.01 -14.97 -21.18
N THR A 434 10.10 -14.72 -21.91
CA THR A 434 11.44 -14.57 -21.33
C THR A 434 12.06 -13.19 -21.55
N SER A 435 11.46 -12.31 -22.36
CA SER A 435 11.99 -10.96 -22.59
C SER A 435 12.20 -10.20 -21.28
N PRO A 436 13.36 -9.53 -21.10
CA PRO A 436 13.62 -8.73 -19.91
C PRO A 436 12.56 -7.66 -19.68
N ALA A 437 11.97 -7.64 -18.48
CA ALA A 437 10.99 -6.64 -18.08
C ALA A 437 11.04 -6.38 -16.59
N ARG A 438 10.66 -5.17 -16.18
CA ARG A 438 10.43 -4.84 -14.77
C ARG A 438 9.06 -5.28 -14.30
N ILE A 439 8.08 -5.22 -15.20
CA ILE A 439 6.68 -5.50 -14.89
C ILE A 439 6.29 -6.84 -15.49
N TRP A 440 5.77 -7.71 -14.63
CA TRP A 440 5.33 -9.06 -14.96
C TRP A 440 3.90 -9.26 -14.50
N THR A 441 3.07 -9.85 -15.34
CA THR A 441 1.67 -10.11 -15.01
C THR A 441 1.32 -11.57 -15.21
N THR A 442 0.65 -12.16 -14.23
CA THR A 442 0.29 -13.59 -14.25
C THR A 442 -0.76 -13.89 -15.32
N VAL A 443 -0.50 -14.90 -16.15
CA VAL A 443 -1.47 -15.50 -17.09
C VAL A 443 -2.12 -16.77 -16.51
N THR A 444 -1.46 -17.41 -15.55
CA THR A 444 -2.09 -18.38 -14.64
C THR A 444 -1.91 -17.91 -13.21
N PRO A 445 -2.94 -18.03 -12.35
CA PRO A 445 -2.92 -17.43 -11.03
C PRO A 445 -1.82 -18.03 -10.17
N VAL A 446 -1.27 -17.23 -9.27
CA VAL A 446 -0.31 -17.67 -8.27
C VAL A 446 -1.03 -18.56 -7.26
N MET A 447 -0.55 -19.80 -7.12
CA MET A 447 -0.95 -20.66 -6.01
C MET A 447 -0.18 -20.27 -4.76
N LEU A 448 -0.86 -19.65 -3.79
CA LEU A 448 -0.19 -19.05 -2.64
C LEU A 448 0.51 -20.11 -1.75
N PRO A 449 1.82 -19.92 -1.43
CA PRO A 449 2.56 -20.82 -0.53
C PRO A 449 2.03 -20.85 0.91
N GLN A 450 1.30 -19.82 1.33
CA GLN A 450 0.63 -19.76 2.62
C GLN A 450 -0.67 -18.96 2.52
N PHE A 451 -1.61 -19.20 3.43
CA PHE A 451 -2.87 -18.47 3.47
C PHE A 451 -2.64 -17.05 3.99
N PRO A 452 -3.19 -16.01 3.32
CA PRO A 452 -3.24 -14.67 3.88
C PRO A 452 -3.97 -14.67 5.23
N ARG A 453 -3.53 -13.80 6.14
CA ARG A 453 -4.08 -13.66 7.51
C ARG A 453 -3.95 -12.23 7.99
N ARG A 454 -4.51 -11.90 9.16
CA ARG A 454 -4.40 -10.55 9.74
C ARG A 454 -2.92 -10.14 9.85
N GLY A 455 -2.55 -9.01 9.23
CA GLY A 455 -1.17 -8.50 9.19
C GLY A 455 -0.27 -9.13 8.12
N LEU A 456 -0.78 -10.02 7.27
CA LEU A 456 -0.06 -10.64 6.16
C LEU A 456 -1.00 -10.84 4.95
N GLY A 457 -1.00 -9.87 4.05
CA GLY A 457 -1.80 -9.88 2.83
C GLY A 457 -1.25 -10.83 1.77
N ALA A 458 -2.02 -11.05 0.70
CA ALA A 458 -1.57 -11.88 -0.42
C ALA A 458 -0.37 -11.24 -1.14
N GLU A 459 -0.36 -9.91 -1.15
CA GLU A 459 0.71 -9.02 -1.56
C GLU A 459 2.08 -9.38 -0.96
N GLU A 460 2.18 -9.45 0.37
CA GLU A 460 3.41 -9.82 1.07
C GLU A 460 3.78 -11.29 0.85
N VAL A 461 2.77 -12.18 0.78
CA VAL A 461 2.99 -13.60 0.48
C VAL A 461 3.62 -13.79 -0.90
N ILE A 462 3.17 -13.05 -1.90
CA ILE A 462 3.71 -13.11 -3.27
C ILE A 462 5.09 -12.47 -3.35
N ALA A 463 5.32 -11.34 -2.67
CA ALA A 463 6.64 -10.72 -2.62
C ALA A 463 7.68 -11.69 -2.06
N LYS A 464 7.36 -12.35 -0.93
CA LYS A 464 8.21 -13.42 -0.39
C LYS A 464 8.37 -14.60 -1.36
N ALA A 465 7.29 -15.01 -2.04
CA ALA A 465 7.36 -16.10 -3.02
C ALA A 465 8.25 -15.79 -4.23
N CYS A 466 8.45 -14.52 -4.60
CA CYS A 466 9.40 -14.12 -5.63
C CYS A 466 10.84 -14.36 -5.15
N VAL A 467 11.17 -13.90 -3.94
CA VAL A 467 12.49 -14.11 -3.33
C VAL A 467 12.79 -15.59 -3.14
N ASP A 468 11.84 -16.35 -2.59
CA ASP A 468 11.98 -17.80 -2.38
C ASP A 468 12.11 -18.59 -3.70
N ALA A 469 11.70 -18.00 -4.82
CA ALA A 469 11.86 -18.58 -6.16
C ALA A 469 13.16 -18.17 -6.85
N GLY A 470 13.95 -17.25 -6.27
CA GLY A 470 15.23 -16.78 -6.84
C GLY A 470 15.13 -15.49 -7.65
N TYR A 471 14.05 -14.73 -7.54
CA TYR A 471 13.93 -13.38 -8.12
C TYR A 471 14.24 -12.30 -7.07
N PRO A 472 14.52 -11.04 -7.48
CA PRO A 472 14.63 -9.94 -6.53
C PRO A 472 13.36 -9.74 -5.72
N GLU A 473 13.51 -9.09 -4.57
CA GLU A 473 12.36 -8.57 -3.85
C GLU A 473 11.63 -7.54 -4.73
N PRO A 474 10.34 -7.73 -5.03
CA PRO A 474 9.60 -6.80 -5.87
C PRO A 474 9.31 -5.50 -5.12
N VAL A 475 9.41 -4.37 -5.83
CA VAL A 475 9.09 -3.04 -5.28
C VAL A 475 7.59 -2.81 -5.17
N ALA A 476 6.80 -3.48 -6.02
CA ALA A 476 5.34 -3.48 -5.95
C ALA A 476 4.78 -4.82 -6.45
N VAL A 477 3.65 -5.21 -5.88
CA VAL A 477 2.83 -6.33 -6.34
C VAL A 477 1.37 -5.84 -6.34
N ARG A 478 0.47 -6.38 -7.15
CA ARG A 478 -0.97 -6.07 -7.05
C ARG A 478 -1.71 -7.34 -7.30
N VAL A 479 -2.61 -7.70 -6.40
CA VAL A 479 -3.37 -8.94 -6.52
C VAL A 479 -4.77 -8.66 -7.03
N SER A 480 -5.32 -9.61 -7.77
CA SER A 480 -6.68 -9.53 -8.29
C SER A 480 -7.22 -10.95 -8.51
N PHE A 481 -8.51 -11.15 -8.26
CA PHE A 481 -9.18 -12.37 -8.73
C PHE A 481 -9.57 -12.27 -10.20
N ALA A 482 -9.86 -11.06 -10.68
CA ALA A 482 -10.09 -10.77 -12.09
C ALA A 482 -8.77 -10.81 -12.88
N PRO A 483 -8.81 -11.23 -14.15
CA PRO A 483 -7.62 -11.31 -14.98
C PRO A 483 -7.01 -9.92 -15.23
N LEU A 484 -5.68 -9.89 -15.28
CA LEU A 484 -4.89 -8.68 -15.55
C LEU A 484 -4.34 -8.66 -17.00
N VAL A 485 -4.53 -9.76 -17.73
CA VAL A 485 -4.16 -9.92 -19.14
C VAL A 485 -5.39 -10.44 -19.88
N ARG A 486 -5.67 -9.87 -21.05
CA ARG A 486 -6.76 -10.32 -21.92
C ARG A 486 -6.57 -11.78 -22.34
N GLY A 487 -7.65 -12.56 -22.36
CA GLY A 487 -7.63 -14.00 -22.61
C GLY A 487 -7.27 -14.85 -21.38
N THR A 488 -6.98 -14.24 -20.23
CA THR A 488 -6.82 -14.98 -18.97
C THR A 488 -8.18 -15.15 -18.28
N PRO A 489 -8.53 -16.36 -17.80
CA PRO A 489 -9.73 -16.58 -16.99
C PRO A 489 -9.65 -15.95 -15.60
N HIS A 490 -10.78 -15.81 -14.92
CA HIS A 490 -10.82 -15.43 -13.50
C HIS A 490 -10.13 -16.51 -12.63
N SER A 491 -9.42 -16.13 -11.56
CA SER A 491 -8.58 -17.07 -10.80
C SER A 491 -9.34 -18.28 -10.22
N ARG A 492 -10.63 -18.12 -9.94
CA ARG A 492 -11.53 -19.18 -9.44
C ARG A 492 -11.96 -20.19 -10.51
N ALA A 493 -11.75 -19.91 -11.79
CA ALA A 493 -12.06 -20.84 -12.88
C ALA A 493 -10.99 -21.94 -12.99
N PHE A 494 -9.79 -21.70 -12.47
CA PHE A 494 -8.69 -22.66 -12.51
C PHE A 494 -8.94 -23.83 -11.57
N HIS A 495 -8.75 -25.05 -12.08
CA HIS A 495 -8.89 -26.25 -11.28
C HIS A 495 -7.79 -26.33 -10.23
N VAL A 496 -8.08 -26.83 -9.02
CA VAL A 496 -7.07 -27.11 -7.99
C VAL A 496 -7.45 -28.39 -7.29
N LYS A 497 -6.56 -29.39 -7.30
CA LYS A 497 -6.77 -30.62 -6.55
C LYS A 497 -6.71 -30.32 -5.04
N PRO A 498 -7.79 -30.57 -4.27
CA PRO A 498 -7.74 -30.47 -2.81
C PRO A 498 -6.72 -31.45 -2.23
N ARG A 499 -6.07 -31.09 -1.14
CA ARG A 499 -5.26 -32.04 -0.35
C ARG A 499 -6.20 -32.76 0.62
N GLN A 500 -5.98 -34.05 0.88
CA GLN A 500 -6.83 -34.81 1.81
C GLN A 500 -6.99 -34.06 3.14
N GLY A 501 -8.25 -33.80 3.52
CA GLY A 501 -8.61 -33.09 4.76
C GLY A 501 -8.19 -31.61 4.83
N ARG A 502 -7.78 -30.97 3.73
CA ARG A 502 -7.38 -29.55 3.73
C ARG A 502 -8.00 -28.78 2.56
N PRO A 503 -8.38 -27.51 2.76
CA PRO A 503 -8.88 -26.66 1.68
C PRO A 503 -7.81 -26.47 0.59
N PRO A 504 -8.22 -26.24 -0.67
CA PRO A 504 -7.29 -25.92 -1.74
C PRO A 504 -6.53 -24.63 -1.41
N ARG A 505 -5.28 -24.53 -1.88
CA ARG A 505 -4.49 -23.31 -1.71
C ARG A 505 -5.17 -22.15 -2.47
N PRO A 506 -5.20 -20.93 -1.90
CA PRO A 506 -5.81 -19.80 -2.59
C PRO A 506 -5.08 -19.49 -3.90
N LEU A 507 -5.86 -19.09 -4.91
CA LEU A 507 -5.40 -18.66 -6.22
C LEU A 507 -5.71 -17.18 -6.44
N THR A 508 -4.72 -16.41 -6.87
CA THR A 508 -4.90 -15.00 -7.23
C THR A 508 -3.98 -14.60 -8.38
N HIS A 509 -4.43 -13.71 -9.26
CA HIS A 509 -3.56 -13.09 -10.25
C HIS A 509 -2.71 -12.01 -9.58
N ALA A 510 -1.54 -11.74 -10.16
CA ALA A 510 -0.66 -10.70 -9.72
C ALA A 510 -0.05 -9.90 -10.88
N LYS A 511 0.07 -8.58 -10.69
CA LYS A 511 1.03 -7.72 -11.40
C LYS A 511 2.20 -7.48 -10.46
N ILE A 512 3.43 -7.68 -10.92
CA ILE A 512 4.65 -7.68 -10.11
C ILE A 512 5.62 -6.71 -10.76
N GLU A 513 6.18 -5.80 -9.98
CA GLU A 513 7.19 -4.85 -10.40
C GLU A 513 8.49 -5.12 -9.65
N PHE A 514 9.55 -5.41 -10.40
CA PHE A 514 10.90 -5.58 -9.87
C PHE A 514 11.70 -4.27 -9.92
N PRO A 515 12.69 -4.10 -9.02
CA PRO A 515 13.56 -2.92 -9.02
C PRO A 515 14.46 -2.83 -10.27
N VAL A 516 14.70 -3.97 -10.93
CA VAL A 516 15.56 -4.12 -12.11
C VAL A 516 14.83 -4.94 -13.19
N ARG A 517 15.30 -4.91 -14.43
CA ARG A 517 14.74 -5.78 -15.48
C ARG A 517 15.12 -7.23 -15.19
N VAL A 518 14.11 -8.09 -15.09
CA VAL A 518 14.31 -9.54 -14.90
C VAL A 518 14.10 -10.22 -16.24
N ARG A 519 15.06 -11.04 -16.69
CA ARG A 519 14.88 -11.97 -17.80
C ARG A 519 14.12 -13.20 -17.32
N GLY A 520 13.01 -13.50 -17.98
CA GLY A 520 12.14 -14.61 -17.60
C GLY A 520 12.63 -15.99 -18.08
N PRO A 521 11.80 -17.03 -17.93
CA PRO A 521 10.39 -16.94 -17.52
C PRO A 521 10.25 -16.63 -16.03
N VAL A 522 9.26 -15.80 -15.67
CA VAL A 522 8.93 -15.54 -14.25
C VAL A 522 7.82 -16.50 -13.82
N LEU A 523 8.19 -17.49 -13.00
CA LEU A 523 7.32 -18.56 -12.48
C LEU A 523 7.33 -18.53 -10.95
N ILE A 524 6.18 -18.30 -10.31
CA ILE A 524 6.10 -18.02 -8.87
C ILE A 524 5.02 -18.81 -8.11
N GLY A 525 5.20 -18.92 -6.79
CA GLY A 525 4.25 -19.60 -5.91
C GLY A 525 4.47 -21.10 -5.78
N ALA A 526 3.56 -21.77 -5.08
CA ALA A 526 3.66 -23.19 -4.74
C ALA A 526 3.39 -24.13 -5.93
N GLY A 527 2.72 -23.62 -6.98
CA GLY A 527 2.41 -24.37 -8.20
C GLY A 527 3.30 -24.01 -9.39
N ARG A 528 4.44 -23.31 -9.17
CA ARG A 528 5.32 -22.79 -10.24
C ARG A 528 5.88 -23.86 -11.19
N TYR A 529 6.01 -25.10 -10.72
CA TYR A 529 6.45 -26.24 -11.54
C TYR A 529 5.30 -26.98 -12.23
N ALA A 530 4.04 -26.63 -11.91
CA ALA A 530 2.83 -27.34 -12.30
C ALA A 530 1.83 -26.44 -13.05
N GLY A 531 2.33 -25.49 -13.84
CA GLY A 531 1.52 -24.62 -14.69
C GLY A 531 0.82 -23.43 -14.00
N TYR A 532 1.01 -23.22 -12.70
CA TYR A 532 0.47 -22.04 -11.99
C TYR A 532 1.54 -20.95 -11.81
N GLY A 533 1.08 -19.72 -11.59
CA GLY A 533 1.95 -18.57 -11.33
C GLY A 533 2.86 -18.21 -12.50
N VAL A 534 2.45 -18.54 -13.73
CA VAL A 534 3.17 -18.18 -14.94
C VAL A 534 2.92 -16.72 -15.25
N CYS A 535 3.98 -15.94 -15.42
CA CYS A 535 3.90 -14.53 -15.75
C CYS A 535 4.32 -14.26 -17.20
N ARG A 536 3.74 -13.20 -17.77
CA ARG A 536 4.12 -12.60 -19.05
C ARG A 536 4.72 -11.22 -18.78
N PRO A 537 5.81 -10.82 -19.49
CA PRO A 537 6.36 -9.48 -19.38
C PRO A 537 5.38 -8.45 -19.95
N CYS A 538 5.26 -7.30 -19.29
CA CYS A 538 4.54 -6.13 -19.81
C CYS A 538 5.52 -5.16 -20.45
N GLN A 539 5.13 -4.54 -21.57
CA GLN A 539 5.91 -3.43 -22.14
C GLN A 539 5.80 -2.20 -21.24
N GLU A 540 6.91 -1.48 -21.06
CA GLU A 540 7.02 -0.35 -20.13
C GLU A 540 6.15 0.87 -20.56
N ASP A 541 5.63 0.90 -21.79
CA ASP A 541 4.82 1.99 -22.36
C ASP A 541 3.30 1.87 -22.14
N GLN A 542 2.85 0.97 -21.25
CA GLN A 542 1.43 0.86 -20.86
C GLN A 542 1.30 0.89 -19.34
N SER A 543 1.54 2.06 -18.75
CA SER A 543 1.17 2.37 -17.36
C SER A 543 0.27 3.58 -17.31
#